data_AF-A0A925V5J3-F1
#
_entry.id   AF-A0A925V5J3-F1
#
_cell.length_a   1.000
_cell.length_b   1.000
_cell.length_c   1.000
_cell.angle_alpha   90.00
_cell.angle_beta   90.00
_cell.angle_gamma   90.00
#
_symmetry.space_group_name_H-M   'P 1'
#
loop_
_entity.id
_entity.type
_entity.pdbx_description
1 polymer ?
#
loop_
_entity_poly.entity_id
_entity_poly.type
_entity_poly.pdbx_seq_one_letter_code
_entity_poly.pdbx_strand_id
1 'polypeptide(L)' 'MGEIANKAKGRVKQAVGALTGDDRLTAEGEADELEGEVDGVVDDVKDAAKGVARSVKKAVK' A
#
# COMPACT_ATOMS: atom_id res chain seq x y z
N MET A 1 5.42 -6.82 -3.25
CA MET A 1 6.65 -5.97 -3.21
C MET A 1 6.35 -4.48 -3.29
N GLY A 2 5.17 -4.04 -3.77
CA GLY A 2 4.81 -2.61 -3.87
C GLY A 2 4.59 -1.89 -2.54
N GLU A 3 3.86 -2.47 -1.59
CA GLU A 3 3.55 -1.82 -0.30
C GLU A 3 4.79 -1.43 0.51
N ILE A 4 5.79 -2.32 0.56
CA ILE A 4 7.03 -2.07 1.32
C ILE A 4 7.84 -0.95 0.66
N ALA A 5 7.86 -0.90 -0.67
CA ALA A 5 8.53 0.16 -1.42
C ALA A 5 7.83 1.51 -1.24
N ASN A 6 6.49 1.55 -1.25
CA ASN A 6 5.70 2.76 -1.04
C ASN A 6 5.82 3.27 0.40
N LYS A 7 5.71 2.39 1.42
CA LYS A 7 5.95 2.76 2.83
C LYS A 7 7.37 3.29 3.06
N ALA A 8 8.39 2.63 2.51
CA ALA A 8 9.77 3.09 2.64
C ALA A 8 9.98 4.46 1.96
N LYS A 9 9.44 4.65 0.75
CA LYS A 9 9.54 5.92 0.01
C LYS A 9 8.80 7.04 0.71
N GLY A 10 7.61 6.78 1.26
CA GLY A 10 6.82 7.73 2.03
C GLY A 10 7.56 8.23 3.27
N ARG A 11 8.14 7.31 4.05
CA ARG A 11 8.97 7.67 5.21
C ARG A 11 10.21 8.47 4.84
N VAL A 12 10.87 8.15 3.72
CA VAL A 12 12.01 8.95 3.25
C VAL A 12 11.56 10.35 2.84
N LYS A 13 10.45 10.50 2.11
CA LYS A 13 9.90 11.83 1.77
C LYS A 13 9.53 12.65 3.00
N GLN A 14 8.90 12.04 4.00
CA GLN A 14 8.60 12.70 5.28
C GLN A 14 9.86 13.13 6.03
N ALA A 15 10.86 12.25 6.12
CA ALA A 15 12.12 12.58 6.78
C ALA A 15 12.86 13.71 6.05
N VAL A 16 12.93 13.67 4.73
CA VAL A 16 13.57 14.71 3.92
C VAL A 16 12.79 16.02 4.03
N GLY A 17 11.46 16.00 3.90
CA GLY A 17 10.61 17.19 4.04
C GLY A 17 10.73 17.84 5.41
N ALA A 18 10.73 17.06 6.49
CA ALA A 18 10.95 17.56 7.84
C ALA A 18 12.36 18.16 8.04
N LEU A 19 13.37 17.57 7.41
CA LEU A 19 14.75 18.06 7.47
C LEU A 19 14.97 19.33 6.64
N THR A 20 14.31 19.47 5.49
CA THR A 20 14.45 20.63 4.61
C THR A 20 13.41 21.73 4.87
N GLY A 21 12.43 21.47 5.73
CA GLY A 21 11.28 22.37 5.96
C GLY A 21 10.33 22.44 4.76
N ASP A 22 10.27 21.38 3.96
CA ASP A 22 9.40 21.31 2.78
C ASP A 22 8.13 20.51 3.13
N ASP A 23 7.06 21.26 3.44
CA ASP A 23 5.76 20.69 3.83
C ASP A 23 5.14 19.82 2.73
N ARG A 24 5.48 20.05 1.44
CA ARG A 24 4.94 19.23 0.35
C ARG A 24 5.52 17.84 0.38
N LEU A 25 6.83 17.70 0.63
CA LEU A 25 7.48 16.40 0.73
C LEU A 25 6.94 15.59 1.92
N THR A 26 6.66 16.26 3.04
CA THR A 26 6.02 15.62 4.20
C THR A 26 4.61 15.14 3.85
N ALA A 27 3.78 16.01 3.27
CA ALA A 27 2.41 15.68 2.91
C ALA A 27 2.33 14.58 1.84
N GLU A 28 3.19 14.62 0.82
CA GLU A 28 3.29 13.56 -0.19
C GLU A 28 3.67 12.22 0.44
N GLY A 29 4.66 12.21 1.33
CA GLY A 29 5.10 10.99 1.98
C GLY A 29 4.06 10.39 2.93
N GLU A 30 3.20 11.20 3.54
CA GLU A 30 2.07 10.75 4.37
C GLU A 30 0.93 10.20 3.49
N ALA A 31 0.63 10.87 2.37
CA ALA A 31 -0.34 10.39 1.39
C ALA A 31 0.08 9.05 0.75
N ASP A 32 1.35 8.90 0.35
CA ASP A 32 1.91 7.65 -0.19
C ASP A 32 1.83 6.50 0.84
N GLU A 33 2.03 6.76 2.14
CA GLU A 33 1.93 5.74 3.20
C GLU A 33 0.47 5.32 3.44
N LEU A 34 -0.44 6.30 3.45
CA LEU A 34 -1.87 6.06 3.62
C LEU A 34 -2.47 5.30 2.42
N GLU A 35 -2.17 5.71 1.20
CA GLU A 35 -2.61 5.05 -0.03
C GLU A 35 -2.11 3.60 -0.06
N GLY A 36 -0.83 3.38 0.27
CA GLY A 36 -0.27 2.02 0.34
C GLY A 36 -0.95 1.12 1.37
N GLU A 37 -1.38 1.65 2.51
CA GLU A 37 -2.10 0.88 3.52
C GLU A 37 -3.55 0.56 3.09
N VAL A 38 -4.22 1.51 2.45
CA VAL A 38 -5.57 1.30 1.90
C VAL A 38 -5.55 0.27 0.77
N ASP A 39 -4.61 0.39 -0.18
CA ASP A 39 -4.45 -0.57 -1.26
C ASP A 39 -4.07 -1.97 -0.73
N GLY A 40 -3.20 -2.06 0.28
CA GLY A 40 -2.85 -3.35 0.91
C GLY A 40 -4.07 -4.08 1.47
N VAL A 41 -4.91 -3.38 2.23
CA VAL A 41 -6.14 -3.95 2.80
C VAL A 41 -7.11 -4.40 1.70
N VAL A 42 -7.25 -3.61 0.63
CA VAL A 42 -8.12 -3.96 -0.50
C VAL A 42 -7.59 -5.17 -1.25
N ASP A 43 -6.27 -5.26 -1.47
CA ASP A 43 -5.65 -6.39 -2.17
C ASP A 43 -5.78 -7.68 -1.35
N ASP A 44 -5.57 -7.65 -0.02
CA ASP A 44 -5.78 -8.80 0.87
C ASP A 44 -7.21 -9.35 0.79
N VAL A 45 -8.22 -8.47 0.84
CA VAL A 45 -9.63 -8.87 0.71
C VAL A 45 -9.91 -9.49 -0.66
N LYS A 46 -9.35 -8.89 -1.71
CA LYS A 46 -9.52 -9.35 -3.09
C LYS A 46 -8.82 -10.69 -3.34
N ASP A 47 -7.65 -10.92 -2.74
CA ASP A 47 -6.91 -12.17 -2.85
C ASP A 47 -7.60 -13.29 -2.08
N ALA A 48 -8.14 -13.00 -0.88
CA ALA A 48 -8.97 -13.95 -0.14
C ALA A 48 -10.21 -14.38 -0.95
N ALA A 49 -10.92 -13.41 -1.54
CA ALA A 49 -12.06 -13.68 -2.41
C ALA A 49 -11.68 -14.50 -3.66
N LYS A 50 -10.56 -14.17 -4.31
CA LYS A 50 -10.01 -14.95 -5.44
C LYS A 50 -9.61 -16.37 -5.02
N GLY A 51 -9.07 -16.56 -3.81
CA GLY A 51 -8.72 -17.86 -3.25
C GLY A 51 -9.93 -18.75 -3.08
N VAL A 52 -11.02 -18.20 -2.52
CA VAL A 52 -12.31 -18.90 -2.38
C VAL A 52 -12.91 -19.21 -3.75
N ALA A 53 -12.98 -18.22 -4.66
CA ALA A 53 -13.52 -18.41 -5.99
C ALA A 53 -12.74 -19.47 -6.81
N ARG A 54 -11.41 -19.51 -6.69
CA ARG A 54 -10.57 -20.56 -7.31
C ARG A 54 -10.85 -21.93 -6.71
N SER A 55 -11.04 -22.03 -5.40
CA SER A 55 -11.34 -23.29 -4.72
C SER A 55 -12.69 -23.86 -5.16
N VAL A 56 -13.72 -23.01 -5.25
CA VAL A 56 -15.04 -23.40 -5.78
C VAL A 56 -14.94 -23.82 -7.25
N LYS A 57 -14.24 -23.03 -8.10
CA LYS A 57 -14.08 -23.37 -9.52
C LYS A 57 -13.32 -24.70 -9.73
N LYS A 58 -12.38 -25.05 -8.83
CA LYS A 58 -11.64 -26.31 -8.90
C LYS A 58 -12.45 -27.51 -8.40
N ALA A 59 -13.42 -27.31 -7.50
CA ALA A 59 -14.27 -28.37 -6.97
C ALA A 59 -15.44 -28.75 -7.91
N VAL A 60 -15.83 -27.84 -8.81
CA VAL A 60 -16.96 -28.03 -9.75
C VAL A 60 -16.49 -28.48 -11.16
N LYS A 61 -15.18 -28.55 -11.40
CA LYS A 61 -14.58 -29.02 -12.66
C LYS A 61 -13.92 -30.38 -12.45
#